data_AF-A0A7S4LDR3-F1
#
_entry.id   AF-A0A7S4LDR3-F1
#
_cell.length_a   1.000
_cell.length_b   1.000
_cell.length_c   1.000
_cell.angle_alpha   90.00
_cell.angle_beta   90.00
_cell.angle_gamma   90.00
#
_symmetry.space_group_name_H-M   'P 1'
#
loop_
_entity.id
_entity.type
_entity.pdbx_description
1 polymer ?
#
loop_
_entity_poly.entity_id
_entity_poly.type
_entity_poly.pdbx_seq_one_letter_code
_entity_poly.pdbx_strand_id
1 'polypeptide(L)'
;MTCTTRNVEVPPKRSDRKQRGPLDQTMCIVVGVLSRSKEFHLREWHRKRFEHAFPSSGISHKNMIQLRFPVAHDPQYSWAVVEEARKNNDILFLPINEGYRWLMANTLEFLESALHIFYKDEEKASQQTSHREYLSFGSSSCSSEIIIKVDSDVFINYLNLFTALNQLPPSSSSLYTYFGLIQSHFPASTRNVRQWTGTSYNELPPWAVGPFYGLSVSLARQLVRVRSTVVFADGDAMVPEEDRGIGIALQRSGILHDVSLWMMKGLYMFCNVPAMIHDIECEALPRDTIAVHVGWD
;
A
#
# COMPACT_ATOMS: atom_id res chain seq x y z
N MET A 1 44.01 18.69 22.46
CA MET A 1 42.54 18.79 22.54
C MET A 1 42.08 17.89 23.68
N THR A 2 41.65 18.50 24.79
CA THR A 2 41.18 17.81 26.00
C THR A 2 39.65 17.84 26.02
N CYS A 3 39.03 16.66 26.02
CA CYS A 3 37.58 16.51 26.06
C CYS A 3 37.11 16.72 27.51
N THR A 4 36.26 17.73 27.75
CA THR A 4 35.67 18.01 29.06
C THR A 4 34.25 17.46 29.08
N THR A 5 33.99 16.48 29.94
CA THR A 5 32.65 15.96 30.20
C THR A 5 31.91 16.89 31.16
N ARG A 6 30.81 17.51 30.70
CA ARG A 6 29.85 18.19 31.58
C ARG A 6 28.84 17.17 32.08
N ASN A 7 28.67 17.09 33.40
CA ASN A 7 27.56 16.37 34.00
C ASN A 7 26.26 17.12 33.73
N VAL A 8 25.33 16.47 33.04
CA VAL A 8 23.97 16.97 32.80
C VAL A 8 23.13 16.56 34.00
N GLU A 9 22.53 17.53 34.70
CA GLU A 9 21.58 17.28 35.78
C GLU A 9 20.34 16.56 35.25
N VAL A 10 19.96 15.47 35.92
CA VAL A 10 18.77 14.68 35.59
C VAL A 10 17.54 15.44 36.10
N PRO A 11 16.58 15.81 35.23
CA PRO A 11 15.39 16.54 35.65
C PRO A 11 14.51 15.66 36.56
N PRO A 12 13.76 16.27 37.49
CA PRO A 12 12.98 15.54 38.48
C PRO A 12 11.90 14.67 37.82
N LYS A 13 11.74 13.45 38.35
CA LYS A 13 10.73 12.47 37.95
C LYS A 13 9.34 13.11 38.00
N ARG A 14 8.75 13.33 36.82
CA ARG A 14 7.35 13.72 36.68
C ARG A 14 6.47 12.68 37.35
N SER A 15 5.66 13.14 38.30
CA SER A 15 4.61 12.40 39.01
C SER A 15 3.76 11.54 38.07
N ASP A 16 3.45 10.33 38.54
CA ASP A 16 2.63 9.30 37.91
C ASP A 16 1.30 9.83 37.36
N ARG A 17 1.34 10.28 36.11
CA ARG A 17 0.14 10.44 35.30
C ARG A 17 -0.32 9.02 35.00
N LYS A 18 -1.44 8.58 35.60
CA LYS A 18 -2.14 7.33 35.24
C LYS A 18 -2.10 7.18 33.73
N GLN A 19 -1.26 6.28 33.23
CA GLN A 19 -1.26 5.91 31.82
C GLN A 19 -2.66 5.38 31.56
N ARG A 20 -3.46 6.16 30.82
CA ARG A 20 -4.66 5.60 30.19
C ARG A 20 -4.15 4.38 29.44
N GLY A 21 -4.70 3.21 29.74
CA GLY A 21 -4.35 1.98 29.02
C GLY A 21 -4.39 2.25 27.51
N PRO A 22 -3.58 1.54 26.71
CA PRO A 22 -3.51 1.77 25.27
C PRO A 22 -4.94 1.83 24.74
N LEU A 23 -5.34 3.01 24.25
CA LEU A 23 -6.59 3.17 23.53
C LEU A 23 -6.60 2.09 22.46
N ASP A 24 -7.69 1.34 22.39
CA ASP A 24 -7.88 0.22 21.46
C ASP A 24 -7.70 0.75 20.02
N GLN A 25 -6.49 0.63 19.48
CA GLN A 25 -6.15 1.18 18.17
C GLN A 25 -6.70 0.22 17.11
N THR A 26 -7.91 0.51 16.64
CA THR A 26 -8.51 -0.22 15.54
C THR A 26 -7.87 0.23 14.21
N MET A 27 -7.16 -0.63 13.49
CA MET A 27 -6.59 -0.33 12.17
C MET A 27 -7.41 -0.97 11.05
N CYS A 28 -7.77 -0.20 10.03
CA CYS A 28 -8.49 -0.67 8.85
C CYS A 28 -7.55 -0.73 7.64
N ILE A 29 -7.52 -1.86 6.95
CA ILE A 29 -6.51 -2.18 5.95
C ILE A 29 -7.21 -2.70 4.68
N VAL A 30 -6.93 -2.09 3.53
CA VAL A 30 -7.23 -2.68 2.22
C VAL A 30 -5.94 -3.25 1.65
N VAL A 31 -5.91 -4.55 1.41
CA VAL A 31 -4.83 -5.21 0.68
C VAL A 31 -5.29 -5.43 -0.76
N GLY A 32 -4.71 -4.67 -1.69
CA GLY A 32 -4.89 -4.83 -3.12
C GLY A 32 -3.80 -5.71 -3.71
N VAL A 33 -4.16 -6.92 -4.14
CA VAL A 33 -3.27 -7.81 -4.89
C VAL A 33 -3.47 -7.53 -6.38
N LEU A 34 -2.59 -6.71 -6.94
CA LEU A 34 -2.61 -6.29 -8.33
C LEU A 34 -2.39 -7.52 -9.21
N SER A 35 -3.41 -7.90 -9.99
CA SER A 35 -3.40 -9.15 -10.75
C SER A 35 -3.90 -8.93 -12.17
N ARG A 36 -3.37 -9.72 -13.08
CA ARG A 36 -3.81 -9.79 -14.48
C ARG A 36 -5.09 -10.57 -14.60
N SER A 37 -5.86 -10.28 -15.63
CA SER A 37 -7.17 -10.86 -15.90
C SER A 37 -7.12 -12.39 -15.96
N LYS A 38 -6.03 -12.95 -16.49
CA LYS A 38 -5.79 -14.41 -16.60
C LYS A 38 -5.31 -15.10 -15.31
N GLU A 39 -4.98 -14.38 -14.24
CA GLU A 39 -4.35 -14.91 -13.02
C GLU A 39 -5.35 -15.41 -11.97
N PHE A 40 -6.43 -16.05 -12.42
CA PHE A 40 -7.48 -16.62 -11.55
C PHE A 40 -6.91 -17.53 -10.44
N HIS A 41 -5.92 -18.37 -10.80
CA HIS A 41 -5.29 -19.30 -9.87
C HIS A 41 -4.47 -18.59 -8.78
N LEU A 42 -3.79 -17.49 -9.10
CA LEU A 42 -3.05 -16.70 -8.10
C LEU A 42 -4.02 -15.99 -7.16
N ARG A 43 -5.11 -15.41 -7.67
CA ARG A 43 -6.15 -14.80 -6.83
C ARG A 43 -6.76 -15.82 -5.86
N GLU A 44 -7.12 -16.99 -6.36
CA GLU A 44 -7.65 -18.08 -5.55
C GLU A 44 -6.66 -18.53 -4.47
N TRP A 45 -5.38 -18.60 -4.81
CA TRP A 45 -4.33 -18.92 -3.84
C TRP A 45 -4.23 -17.85 -2.74
N HIS A 46 -4.26 -16.56 -3.10
CA HIS A 46 -4.27 -15.46 -2.13
C HIS A 46 -5.49 -15.50 -1.21
N ARG A 47 -6.69 -15.81 -1.73
CA ARG A 47 -7.91 -16.01 -0.92
C ARG A 47 -7.70 -17.09 0.14
N LYS A 48 -7.23 -18.27 -0.25
CA LYS A 48 -6.97 -19.39 0.67
C LYS A 48 -5.96 -19.02 1.75
N ARG A 49 -4.88 -18.33 1.39
CA ARG A 49 -3.85 -17.89 2.35
C ARG A 49 -4.40 -16.84 3.31
N PHE A 50 -5.22 -15.92 2.82
CA PHE A 50 -5.90 -14.92 3.65
C PHE A 50 -6.90 -15.57 4.62
N GLU A 51 -7.73 -16.51 4.14
CA GLU A 51 -8.67 -17.26 4.99
C GLU A 51 -7.96 -18.11 6.04
N HIS A 52 -6.81 -18.70 5.69
CA HIS A 52 -5.98 -19.46 6.62
C HIS A 52 -5.41 -18.56 7.73
N ALA A 53 -4.93 -17.36 7.38
CA ALA A 53 -4.41 -16.40 8.37
C ALA A 53 -5.51 -15.83 9.27
N PHE A 54 -6.73 -15.68 8.74
CA PHE A 54 -7.86 -15.11 9.46
C PHE A 54 -9.09 -16.04 9.36
N PRO A 55 -9.14 -17.14 10.13
CA PRO A 55 -10.28 -18.06 10.10
C PRO A 55 -11.58 -17.36 10.54
N SER A 56 -12.70 -17.74 9.92
CA SER A 56 -14.02 -17.10 10.10
C SER A 56 -14.55 -17.06 11.53
N SER A 57 -14.00 -17.87 12.44
CA SER A 57 -14.36 -17.90 13.86
C SER A 57 -13.80 -16.72 14.67
N GLY A 58 -12.88 -15.91 14.11
CA GLY A 58 -12.27 -14.73 14.73
C GLY A 58 -12.82 -13.39 14.23
N ILE A 59 -14.16 -13.29 14.12
CA ILE A 59 -14.97 -12.25 13.43
C ILE A 59 -14.47 -10.79 13.58
N SER A 60 -13.79 -10.44 14.68
CA SER A 60 -13.23 -9.10 14.91
C SER A 60 -12.27 -8.62 13.82
N HIS A 61 -11.41 -9.48 13.26
CA HIS A 61 -10.33 -9.02 12.37
C HIS A 61 -10.76 -8.94 10.90
N LYS A 62 -11.71 -9.78 10.47
CA LYS A 62 -12.20 -9.78 9.08
C LYS A 62 -12.90 -8.48 8.70
N ASN A 63 -13.53 -7.81 9.67
CA ASN A 63 -14.16 -6.52 9.41
C ASN A 63 -13.15 -5.37 9.29
N MET A 64 -11.88 -5.59 9.66
CA MET A 64 -10.84 -4.57 9.66
C MET A 64 -9.84 -4.74 8.51
N ILE A 65 -9.80 -5.90 7.86
CA ILE A 65 -8.90 -6.17 6.74
C ILE A 65 -9.70 -6.68 5.56
N GLN A 66 -9.61 -5.98 4.43
CA GLN A 66 -10.24 -6.38 3.18
C GLN A 66 -9.18 -6.76 2.14
N LEU A 67 -9.24 -8.02 1.69
CA LEU A 67 -8.52 -8.45 0.50
C LEU A 67 -9.32 -8.06 -0.75
N ARG A 68 -8.64 -7.42 -1.70
CA ARG A 68 -9.19 -6.98 -2.98
C ARG A 68 -8.21 -7.34 -4.10
N PHE A 69 -8.76 -7.61 -5.26
CA PHE A 69 -7.99 -7.90 -6.47
C PHE A 69 -8.30 -6.84 -7.52
N PRO A 70 -7.45 -5.80 -7.64
CA PRO A 70 -7.56 -4.87 -8.75
C PRO A 70 -7.15 -5.57 -10.03
N VAL A 71 -8.05 -5.54 -11.02
CA VAL A 71 -7.88 -6.20 -12.30
C VAL A 71 -8.14 -5.19 -13.40
N ALA A 72 -7.11 -4.94 -14.20
CA ALA A 72 -7.18 -4.08 -15.37
C ALA A 72 -8.08 -4.68 -16.45
N HIS A 73 -8.55 -3.84 -17.37
CA HIS A 73 -9.38 -4.27 -18.49
C HIS A 73 -8.56 -5.09 -19.49
N ASP A 74 -8.97 -6.34 -19.68
CA ASP A 74 -8.57 -7.18 -20.81
C ASP A 74 -9.84 -7.70 -21.52
N PRO A 75 -10.11 -7.29 -22.78
CA PRO A 75 -11.27 -7.76 -23.54
C PRO A 75 -11.35 -9.28 -23.67
N GLN A 76 -10.21 -9.99 -23.71
CA GLN A 76 -10.17 -11.44 -23.90
C GLN A 76 -10.73 -12.20 -22.70
N TYR A 77 -10.53 -11.67 -21.49
CA TYR A 77 -10.87 -12.34 -20.23
C TYR A 77 -11.99 -11.65 -19.45
N SER A 78 -12.54 -10.53 -19.95
CA SER A 78 -13.54 -9.71 -19.26
C SER A 78 -14.73 -10.51 -18.72
N TRP A 79 -15.28 -11.46 -19.48
CA TRP A 79 -16.44 -12.25 -19.03
C TRP A 79 -16.10 -13.18 -17.85
N ALA A 80 -14.91 -13.79 -17.86
CA ALA A 80 -14.47 -14.72 -16.82
C ALA A 80 -14.15 -13.99 -15.52
N VAL A 81 -13.54 -12.80 -15.61
CA VAL A 81 -13.30 -11.94 -14.45
C VAL A 81 -14.63 -11.43 -13.86
N VAL A 82 -15.62 -11.09 -14.69
CA VAL A 82 -16.97 -10.73 -14.23
C VAL A 82 -17.63 -11.87 -13.45
N GLU A 83 -17.51 -13.11 -13.93
CA GLU A 83 -18.07 -14.25 -13.22
C GLU A 83 -17.34 -14.54 -11.90
N GLU A 84 -16.01 -14.44 -11.89
CA GLU A 84 -15.22 -14.52 -10.66
C GLU A 84 -15.63 -13.42 -9.66
N ALA A 85 -15.85 -12.19 -10.12
CA ALA A 85 -16.28 -11.08 -9.29
C ALA A 85 -17.66 -11.31 -8.67
N ARG A 86 -18.62 -11.86 -9.43
CA ARG A 86 -19.94 -12.23 -8.89
C ARG A 86 -19.83 -13.29 -7.80
N LYS A 87 -18.94 -14.26 -7.99
CA LYS A 87 -18.76 -15.37 -7.03
C LYS A 87 -18.10 -14.91 -5.73
N ASN A 88 -17.05 -14.10 -5.81
CA ASN A 88 -16.18 -13.81 -4.67
C ASN A 88 -16.34 -12.41 -4.07
N ASN A 89 -16.96 -11.47 -4.81
CA ASN A 89 -17.18 -10.08 -4.38
C ASN A 89 -15.91 -9.35 -3.87
N ASP A 90 -14.77 -9.61 -4.51
CA ASP A 90 -13.47 -9.06 -4.12
C ASP A 90 -12.66 -8.45 -5.28
N ILE A 91 -13.22 -8.44 -6.49
CA ILE A 91 -12.58 -7.85 -7.67
C ILE A 91 -12.86 -6.34 -7.72
N LEU A 92 -11.80 -5.55 -7.93
CA LEU A 92 -11.88 -4.13 -8.29
C LEU A 92 -11.54 -3.99 -9.78
N PHE A 93 -12.55 -3.80 -10.63
CA PHE A 93 -12.30 -3.56 -12.05
C PHE A 93 -11.73 -2.17 -12.25
N LEU A 94 -10.54 -2.10 -12.86
CA LEU A 94 -9.87 -0.86 -13.21
C LEU A 94 -10.19 -0.50 -14.67
N PRO A 95 -10.58 0.75 -14.98
CA PRO A 95 -10.94 1.19 -16.32
C PRO A 95 -9.72 1.47 -17.22
N ILE A 96 -8.61 0.77 -16.99
CA ILE A 96 -7.33 0.94 -17.69
C ILE A 96 -6.96 -0.38 -18.34
N ASN A 97 -6.31 -0.32 -19.51
CA ASN A 97 -5.87 -1.52 -20.19
C ASN A 97 -4.82 -2.29 -19.38
N GLU A 98 -4.87 -3.61 -19.46
CA GLU A 98 -3.81 -4.45 -18.92
C GLU A 98 -2.50 -4.27 -19.70
N GLY A 99 -1.37 -4.24 -18.96
CA GLY A 99 -0.03 -4.24 -19.55
C GLY A 99 1.00 -3.51 -18.71
N TYR A 100 2.28 -3.86 -18.90
CA TYR A 100 3.38 -3.26 -18.13
C TYR A 100 3.45 -1.73 -18.28
N ARG A 101 3.20 -1.24 -19.50
CA ARG A 101 3.13 0.20 -19.82
C ARG A 101 2.12 0.96 -18.95
N TRP A 102 1.04 0.30 -18.53
CA TRP A 102 -0.07 0.92 -17.82
C TRP A 102 -0.01 0.71 -16.30
N LEU A 103 1.07 0.13 -15.75
CA LEU A 103 1.14 -0.23 -14.33
C LEU A 103 0.95 0.97 -13.39
N MET A 104 1.53 2.13 -13.74
CA MET A 104 1.36 3.35 -12.94
C MET A 104 -0.12 3.80 -12.91
N ALA A 105 -0.78 3.83 -14.08
CA ALA A 105 -2.19 4.18 -14.17
C ALA A 105 -3.07 3.16 -13.43
N ASN A 106 -2.81 1.86 -13.60
CA ASN A 106 -3.50 0.79 -12.88
C ASN A 106 -3.37 0.96 -11.35
N THR A 107 -2.18 1.32 -10.87
CA THR A 107 -1.96 1.55 -9.45
C THR A 107 -2.74 2.76 -8.94
N LEU A 108 -2.72 3.89 -9.64
CA LEU A 108 -3.46 5.08 -9.21
C LEU A 108 -4.98 4.84 -9.22
N GLU A 109 -5.51 4.12 -10.21
CA GLU A 109 -6.93 3.74 -10.27
C GLU A 109 -7.29 2.71 -9.19
N PHE A 110 -6.36 1.84 -8.81
CA PHE A 110 -6.52 1.00 -7.62
C PHE A 110 -6.60 1.85 -6.36
N LEU A 111 -5.70 2.82 -6.16
CA LEU A 111 -5.74 3.69 -4.98
C LEU A 111 -7.07 4.45 -4.91
N GLU A 112 -7.53 5.00 -6.02
CA GLU A 112 -8.83 5.67 -6.13
C GLU A 112 -9.99 4.73 -5.77
N SER A 113 -10.00 3.51 -6.34
CA SER A 113 -11.01 2.48 -6.02
C SER A 113 -10.97 2.07 -4.54
N ALA A 114 -9.79 1.95 -3.95
CA ALA A 114 -9.60 1.58 -2.55
C ALA A 114 -10.07 2.69 -1.60
N LEU A 115 -9.89 3.97 -1.95
CA LEU A 115 -10.40 5.10 -1.18
C LEU A 115 -11.93 5.03 -1.00
N HIS A 116 -12.67 4.61 -2.03
CA HIS A 116 -14.13 4.45 -1.93
C HIS A 116 -14.58 3.38 -0.92
N ILE A 117 -13.71 2.41 -0.58
CA ILE A 117 -14.00 1.41 0.47
C ILE A 117 -14.05 2.06 1.86
N PHE A 118 -13.25 3.11 2.07
CA PHE A 118 -13.21 3.87 3.33
C PHE A 118 -14.32 4.92 3.43
N TYR A 119 -14.69 5.59 2.33
CA TYR A 119 -15.53 6.80 2.37
C TYR A 119 -16.96 6.67 1.80
N LYS A 120 -17.61 5.52 1.97
CA LYS A 120 -18.92 5.21 1.35
C LYS A 120 -20.07 6.19 1.71
N ASP A 121 -19.88 7.13 2.63
CA ASP A 121 -20.93 7.99 3.19
C ASP A 121 -20.95 9.46 2.72
N GLU A 122 -19.98 9.99 1.95
CA GLU A 122 -20.01 11.42 1.59
C GLU A 122 -20.71 11.75 0.27
N GLU A 123 -20.83 10.82 -0.69
CA GLU A 123 -21.34 11.11 -2.03
C GLU A 123 -22.79 10.66 -2.31
N LYS A 124 -23.57 10.30 -1.28
CA LYS A 124 -25.03 10.18 -1.41
C LYS A 124 -25.77 11.53 -1.45
N ALA A 125 -25.18 12.55 -2.08
CA ALA A 125 -25.85 13.83 -2.35
C ALA A 125 -25.92 14.21 -3.84
N SER A 126 -25.17 13.58 -4.75
CA SER A 126 -25.27 13.95 -6.16
C SER A 126 -24.68 12.92 -7.10
N GLN A 127 -25.57 12.30 -7.88
CA GLN A 127 -25.35 11.57 -9.13
C GLN A 127 -25.31 10.03 -9.04
N GLN A 128 -26.40 9.53 -9.60
CA GLN A 128 -26.87 8.19 -9.83
C GLN A 128 -25.94 7.46 -10.82
N THR A 129 -24.93 6.75 -10.34
CA THR A 129 -24.32 5.65 -11.09
C THR A 129 -24.64 4.32 -10.38
N SER A 130 -25.19 3.39 -11.15
CA SER A 130 -25.76 2.15 -10.67
C SER A 130 -24.68 1.07 -10.44
N HIS A 131 -24.90 0.24 -9.42
CA HIS A 131 -24.35 -1.10 -9.25
C HIS A 131 -22.86 -1.31 -8.90
N ARG A 132 -22.35 -0.72 -7.81
CA ARG A 132 -21.29 -1.39 -7.03
C ARG A 132 -21.48 -1.20 -5.53
N GLU A 133 -22.06 -2.21 -4.89
CA GLU A 133 -22.22 -2.24 -3.44
C GLU A 133 -20.95 -2.83 -2.79
N TYR A 134 -19.89 -2.02 -2.72
CA TYR A 134 -18.69 -2.44 -1.99
C TYR A 134 -18.96 -2.46 -0.49
N LEU A 135 -18.49 -3.50 0.23
CA LEU A 135 -18.55 -3.54 1.69
C LEU A 135 -17.60 -2.48 2.25
N SER A 136 -18.12 -1.39 2.80
CA SER A 136 -17.32 -0.35 3.46
C SER A 136 -16.98 -0.73 4.89
N PHE A 137 -15.91 -0.16 5.42
CA PHE A 137 -15.51 -0.35 6.83
C PHE A 137 -16.53 0.21 7.86
N GLY A 138 -17.49 1.03 7.43
CA GLY A 138 -18.40 1.74 8.34
C GLY A 138 -17.70 2.94 8.96
N SER A 139 -18.34 4.11 8.93
CA SER A 139 -17.70 5.43 9.04
C SER A 139 -17.13 5.84 10.40
N SER A 140 -17.01 4.95 11.42
CA SER A 140 -16.68 5.42 12.77
C SER A 140 -15.77 4.55 13.65
N SER A 141 -15.12 3.49 13.15
CA SER A 141 -14.30 2.61 14.01
C SER A 141 -12.79 2.63 13.76
N CYS A 142 -12.29 3.17 12.65
CA CYS A 142 -10.87 3.05 12.31
C CYS A 142 -10.04 4.20 12.92
N SER A 143 -9.08 3.87 13.80
CA SER A 143 -8.06 4.80 14.29
C SER A 143 -6.95 5.05 13.27
N SER A 144 -6.70 4.11 12.36
CA SER A 144 -5.72 4.22 11.27
C SER A 144 -6.24 3.51 10.04
N GLU A 145 -5.96 4.07 8.86
CA GLU A 145 -6.46 3.56 7.58
C GLU A 145 -5.28 3.40 6.59
N ILE A 146 -5.07 2.17 6.12
CA ILE A 146 -3.91 1.79 5.30
C ILE A 146 -4.39 1.12 4.01
N ILE A 147 -3.76 1.48 2.89
CA ILE A 147 -3.88 0.77 1.62
C ILE A 147 -2.54 0.10 1.34
N ILE A 148 -2.57 -1.17 0.97
CA ILE A 148 -1.38 -1.97 0.66
C ILE A 148 -1.52 -2.45 -0.78
N LYS A 149 -0.47 -2.27 -1.57
CA LYS A 149 -0.34 -2.84 -2.91
C LYS A 149 0.63 -4.01 -2.85
N VAL A 150 0.24 -5.12 -3.46
CA VAL A 150 1.09 -6.30 -3.62
C VAL A 150 0.95 -6.85 -5.04
N ASP A 151 2.04 -7.31 -5.64
CA ASP A 151 1.95 -8.10 -6.88
C ASP A 151 1.36 -9.50 -6.62
N SER A 152 0.70 -10.07 -7.62
CA SER A 152 -0.02 -11.35 -7.48
C SER A 152 0.86 -12.58 -7.29
N ASP A 153 2.12 -12.54 -7.68
CA ASP A 153 3.09 -13.64 -7.63
C ASP A 153 3.96 -13.64 -6.35
N VAL A 154 3.44 -12.99 -5.30
CA VAL A 154 4.11 -12.80 -4.03
C VAL A 154 3.38 -13.52 -2.90
N PHE A 155 4.13 -14.13 -1.99
CA PHE A 155 3.61 -14.60 -0.71
C PHE A 155 3.60 -13.49 0.32
N ILE A 156 2.46 -13.31 0.99
CA ILE A 156 2.30 -12.34 2.08
C ILE A 156 2.18 -13.10 3.40
N ASN A 157 3.04 -12.80 4.37
CA ASN A 157 2.83 -13.23 5.75
C ASN A 157 1.90 -12.25 6.47
N TYR A 158 0.59 -12.48 6.38
CA TYR A 158 -0.43 -11.58 6.92
C TYR A 158 -0.31 -11.32 8.43
N LEU A 159 0.14 -12.31 9.21
CA LEU A 159 0.32 -12.16 10.66
C LEU A 159 1.50 -11.23 11.00
N ASN A 160 2.63 -11.43 10.31
CA ASN A 160 3.80 -10.56 10.46
C ASN A 160 3.52 -9.15 9.95
N LEU A 161 2.79 -9.04 8.83
CA LEU A 161 2.34 -7.76 8.30
C LEU A 161 1.54 -6.99 9.34
N PHE A 162 0.54 -7.61 9.95
CA PHE A 162 -0.27 -6.95 10.97
C PHE A 162 0.56 -6.55 12.20
N THR A 163 1.47 -7.42 12.63
CA THR A 163 2.39 -7.14 13.73
C THR A 163 3.26 -5.92 13.43
N ALA A 164 3.80 -5.82 12.21
CA ALA A 164 4.61 -4.67 11.79
C ALA A 164 3.78 -3.39 11.67
N LEU A 165 2.55 -3.47 11.17
CA LEU A 165 1.66 -2.31 11.06
C LEU A 165 1.29 -1.75 12.44
N ASN A 166 1.09 -2.60 13.45
CA ASN A 166 0.83 -2.16 14.83
C ASN A 166 2.04 -1.49 15.50
N GLN A 167 3.24 -1.59 14.91
CA GLN A 167 4.43 -0.86 15.36
C GLN A 167 4.52 0.52 14.70
N LEU A 168 3.72 0.81 13.67
CA LEU A 168 3.67 2.14 13.09
C LEU A 168 3.13 3.13 14.13
N PRO A 169 3.65 4.36 14.12
CA PRO A 169 3.14 5.38 15.01
C PRO A 169 1.66 5.64 14.68
N PRO A 170 0.81 5.88 15.70
CA PRO A 170 -0.60 6.14 15.46
C PRO A 170 -0.79 7.32 14.51
N SER A 171 -1.77 7.22 13.62
CA SER A 171 -2.13 8.19 12.58
C SER A 171 -2.13 9.66 13.03
N SER A 172 -2.43 9.92 14.31
CA SER A 172 -2.38 11.26 14.92
C SER A 172 -0.99 11.92 14.90
N SER A 173 0.08 11.17 14.64
CA SER A 173 1.46 11.65 14.66
C SER A 173 2.14 11.68 13.29
N SER A 174 1.54 11.05 12.26
CA SER A 174 2.00 11.13 10.88
C SER A 174 0.79 11.10 9.96
N LEU A 175 0.46 12.26 9.37
CA LEU A 175 -0.64 12.37 8.42
C LEU A 175 -0.36 11.55 7.15
N TYR A 176 0.91 11.40 6.77
CA TYR A 176 1.34 10.70 5.56
C TYR A 176 2.36 9.62 5.89
N THR A 177 1.92 8.37 5.86
CA THR A 177 2.81 7.21 6.04
C THR A 177 2.99 6.49 4.72
N TYR A 178 4.24 6.16 4.38
CA TYR A 178 4.60 5.34 3.22
C TYR A 178 5.64 4.30 3.64
N PHE A 179 5.41 3.03 3.29
CA PHE A 179 6.25 1.94 3.76
C PHE A 179 6.46 0.84 2.72
N GLY A 180 7.58 0.15 2.84
CA GLY A 180 7.97 -0.97 1.97
C GLY A 180 9.48 -1.16 2.00
N LEU A 181 10.06 -1.71 0.93
CA LEU A 181 11.51 -1.70 0.77
C LEU A 181 11.94 -0.34 0.19
N ILE A 182 12.18 0.64 1.05
CA ILE A 182 12.51 2.00 0.60
C ILE A 182 13.92 2.05 -0.03
N GLN A 183 13.97 2.48 -1.29
CA GLN A 183 15.19 2.85 -1.99
C GLN A 183 15.32 4.38 -1.97
N SER A 184 16.47 4.87 -1.50
CA SER A 184 16.86 6.28 -1.54
C SER A 184 18.19 6.45 -2.28
N HIS A 185 18.54 7.70 -2.60
CA HIS A 185 19.82 8.08 -3.21
C HIS A 185 20.19 7.30 -4.47
N PHE A 186 19.17 6.92 -5.27
CA PHE A 186 19.44 6.16 -6.48
C PHE A 186 19.96 7.08 -7.57
N PRO A 187 21.18 6.88 -8.09
CA PRO A 187 21.75 7.74 -9.10
C PRO A 187 20.97 7.58 -10.41
N ALA A 188 20.65 8.70 -11.05
CA ALA A 188 20.04 8.70 -12.36
C ALA A 188 20.63 9.80 -13.23
N SER A 189 20.58 9.61 -14.56
CA SER A 189 21.12 10.60 -15.48
C SER A 189 20.41 11.93 -15.27
N THR A 190 21.16 13.04 -15.25
CA THR A 190 20.61 14.38 -15.03
C THR A 190 19.51 14.72 -16.03
N ARG A 191 19.59 14.17 -17.25
CA ARG A 191 18.55 14.28 -18.28
C ARG A 191 17.23 13.65 -17.84
N ASN A 192 17.28 12.40 -17.36
CA ASN A 192 16.08 11.66 -16.94
C ASN A 192 15.50 12.27 -15.65
N VAL A 193 16.35 12.61 -14.67
CA VAL A 193 15.89 13.24 -13.42
C VAL A 193 15.23 14.59 -13.69
N ARG A 194 15.84 15.46 -14.51
CA ARG A 194 15.24 16.75 -14.88
C ARG A 194 13.89 16.57 -15.60
N GLN A 195 13.83 15.63 -16.55
CA GLN A 195 12.61 15.36 -17.30
C GLN A 195 11.48 14.88 -16.39
N TRP A 196 11.78 14.01 -15.43
CA TRP A 196 10.75 13.38 -14.61
C TRP A 196 10.39 14.20 -13.36
N THR A 197 11.40 14.69 -12.65
CA THR A 197 11.20 15.35 -11.34
C THR A 197 11.12 16.86 -11.43
N GLY A 198 11.60 17.47 -12.51
CA GLY A 198 11.77 18.92 -12.61
C GLY A 198 12.92 19.48 -11.74
N THR A 199 13.71 18.61 -11.10
CA THR A 199 14.84 19.02 -10.26
C THR A 199 16.18 18.89 -10.98
N SER A 200 17.18 19.63 -10.52
CA SER A 200 18.56 19.55 -11.03
C SER A 200 19.41 18.48 -10.34
N TYR A 201 18.83 17.69 -9.43
CA TYR A 201 19.56 16.65 -8.71
C TYR A 201 19.93 15.50 -9.65
N ASN A 202 20.97 14.75 -9.28
CA ASN A 202 21.43 13.55 -10.00
C ASN A 202 20.88 12.27 -9.37
N GLU A 203 19.84 12.38 -8.53
CA GLU A 203 19.25 11.28 -7.78
C GLU A 203 17.73 11.28 -7.96
N LEU A 204 17.14 10.09 -7.96
CA LEU A 204 15.69 9.92 -7.90
C LEU A 204 15.18 10.14 -6.47
N PRO A 205 13.96 10.68 -6.29
CA PRO A 205 13.33 10.77 -4.98
C PRO A 205 13.12 9.36 -4.41
N PRO A 206 13.08 9.18 -3.07
CA PRO A 206 12.83 7.88 -2.49
C PRO A 206 11.52 7.23 -2.95
N TRP A 207 11.55 5.91 -3.12
CA TRP A 207 10.37 5.12 -3.44
C TRP A 207 10.41 3.75 -2.74
N ALA A 208 9.26 3.13 -2.54
CA ALA A 208 9.20 1.75 -2.08
C ALA A 208 9.31 0.81 -3.29
N VAL A 209 10.37 0.01 -3.34
CA VAL A 209 10.60 -0.95 -4.42
C VAL A 209 9.50 -2.02 -4.40
N GLY A 210 8.99 -2.37 -5.59
CA GLY A 210 8.09 -3.51 -5.76
C GLY A 210 8.68 -4.82 -5.19
N PRO A 211 7.85 -5.81 -4.87
CA PRO A 211 6.46 -5.97 -5.28
C PRO A 211 5.43 -5.59 -4.21
N PHE A 212 5.88 -5.10 -3.05
CA PHE A 212 5.06 -4.82 -1.88
C PHE A 212 5.35 -3.44 -1.32
N TYR A 213 4.30 -2.64 -1.13
CA TYR A 213 4.38 -1.41 -0.34
C TYR A 213 2.99 -1.05 0.18
N GLY A 214 2.94 -0.15 1.15
CA GLY A 214 1.67 0.40 1.62
C GLY A 214 1.78 1.84 2.04
N LEU A 215 0.62 2.46 2.18
CA LEU A 215 0.46 3.88 2.34
C LEU A 215 -0.77 4.19 3.18
N SER A 216 -0.69 5.27 3.97
CA SER A 216 -1.85 5.83 4.64
C SER A 216 -2.89 6.30 3.60
N VAL A 217 -4.17 6.18 3.93
CA VAL A 217 -5.26 6.68 3.08
C VAL A 217 -5.12 8.16 2.73
N SER A 218 -4.67 8.99 3.68
CA SER A 218 -4.37 10.41 3.44
C SER A 218 -3.32 10.61 2.34
N LEU A 219 -2.27 9.78 2.31
CA LEU A 219 -1.25 9.83 1.27
C LEU A 219 -1.80 9.34 -0.08
N ALA A 220 -2.62 8.28 -0.08
CA ALA A 220 -3.29 7.79 -1.30
C ALA A 220 -4.11 8.89 -1.96
N ARG A 221 -4.87 9.65 -1.16
CA ARG A 221 -5.68 10.77 -1.65
C ARG A 221 -4.82 11.85 -2.32
N GLN A 222 -3.63 12.15 -1.78
CA GLN A 222 -2.73 13.10 -2.41
C GLN A 222 -2.17 12.56 -3.73
N LEU A 223 -1.77 11.29 -3.78
CA LEU A 223 -1.28 10.64 -4.99
C LEU A 223 -2.32 10.68 -6.12
N VAL A 224 -3.58 10.33 -5.82
CA VAL A 224 -4.68 10.40 -6.79
C VAL A 224 -4.89 11.82 -7.31
N ARG A 225 -4.80 12.84 -6.44
CA ARG A 225 -4.93 14.25 -6.85
C ARG A 225 -3.84 14.72 -7.81
N VAL A 226 -2.63 14.17 -7.70
CA VAL A 226 -1.51 14.52 -8.58
C VAL A 226 -1.31 13.55 -9.74
N ARG A 227 -2.29 12.68 -10.03
CA ARG A 227 -2.23 11.70 -11.14
C ARG A 227 -1.76 12.31 -12.46
N SER A 228 -2.28 13.49 -12.83
CA SER A 228 -1.98 14.16 -14.10
C SER A 228 -0.53 14.66 -14.20
N THR A 229 0.23 14.61 -13.11
CA THR A 229 1.64 15.01 -13.10
C THR A 229 2.58 13.87 -13.52
N VAL A 230 2.09 12.63 -13.52
CA VAL A 230 2.87 11.41 -13.76
C VAL A 230 2.21 10.44 -14.74
N VAL A 231 0.92 10.61 -15.04
CA VAL A 231 0.17 9.86 -16.06
C VAL A 231 -0.42 10.83 -17.07
N PHE A 232 -0.18 10.56 -18.35
CA PHE A 232 -0.68 11.32 -19.49
C PHE A 232 -2.14 10.95 -19.82
N ALA A 233 -2.79 11.76 -20.66
CA ALA A 233 -4.21 11.62 -20.97
C ALA A 233 -4.57 10.30 -21.68
N ASP A 234 -3.63 9.69 -22.39
CA ASP A 234 -3.78 8.38 -23.01
C ASP A 234 -3.58 7.22 -22.04
N GLY A 235 -3.28 7.52 -20.76
CA GLY A 235 -2.96 6.59 -19.68
C GLY A 235 -1.46 6.29 -19.55
N ASP A 236 -0.62 6.79 -20.46
CA ASP A 236 0.79 6.44 -20.49
C ASP A 236 1.49 7.08 -19.30
N ALA A 237 2.47 6.39 -18.75
CA ALA A 237 3.17 6.88 -17.58
C ALA A 237 4.43 7.65 -18.00
N MET A 238 4.73 8.72 -17.27
CA MET A 238 5.98 9.44 -17.43
C MET A 238 7.20 8.55 -17.18
N VAL A 239 7.05 7.56 -16.29
CA VAL A 239 8.02 6.50 -16.01
C VAL A 239 7.27 5.16 -16.06
N PRO A 240 7.76 4.18 -16.84
CA PRO A 240 7.06 2.89 -16.99
C PRO A 240 7.10 2.05 -15.71
N GLU A 241 8.14 2.20 -14.88
CA GLU A 241 8.21 1.57 -13.57
C GLU A 241 7.32 2.31 -12.57
N GLU A 242 6.20 1.67 -12.23
CA GLU A 242 5.15 2.18 -11.33
C GLU A 242 5.67 2.63 -9.96
N ASP A 243 6.51 1.81 -9.33
CA ASP A 243 7.06 2.09 -7.99
C ASP A 243 7.90 3.37 -7.97
N ARG A 244 8.74 3.58 -8.99
CA ARG A 244 9.46 4.85 -9.20
C ARG A 244 8.51 6.00 -9.52
N GLY A 245 7.47 5.72 -10.31
CA GLY A 245 6.42 6.68 -10.64
C GLY A 245 5.76 7.25 -9.38
N ILE A 246 5.51 6.42 -8.36
CA ILE A 246 4.98 6.85 -7.07
C ILE A 246 5.93 7.82 -6.36
N GLY A 247 7.23 7.49 -6.26
CA GLY A 247 8.23 8.38 -5.65
C GLY A 247 8.31 9.74 -6.35
N ILE A 248 8.24 9.74 -7.69
CA ILE A 248 8.22 10.97 -8.48
C ILE A 248 6.92 11.76 -8.28
N ALA A 249 5.77 11.10 -8.20
CA ALA A 249 4.50 11.74 -7.91
C ALA A 249 4.52 12.45 -6.54
N LEU A 250 5.07 11.79 -5.51
CA LEU A 250 5.25 12.36 -4.19
C LEU A 250 6.14 13.61 -4.22
N GLN A 251 7.29 13.54 -4.89
CA GLN A 251 8.18 14.70 -5.06
C GLN A 251 7.47 15.86 -5.75
N ARG A 252 6.73 15.60 -6.84
CA ARG A 252 6.05 16.63 -7.63
C ARG A 252 4.86 17.26 -6.90
N SER A 253 4.23 16.51 -6.02
CA SER A 253 3.16 17.03 -5.15
C SER A 253 3.67 17.98 -4.07
N GLY A 254 4.98 18.01 -3.82
CA GLY A 254 5.60 18.79 -2.76
C GLY A 254 5.41 18.23 -1.35
N ILE A 255 4.71 17.10 -1.19
CA ILE A 255 4.44 16.51 0.14
C ILE A 255 5.52 15.56 0.61
N LEU A 256 6.52 15.26 -0.23
CA LEU A 256 7.52 14.22 0.07
C LEU A 256 8.23 14.47 1.43
N HIS A 257 8.50 15.72 1.78
CA HIS A 257 9.09 16.10 3.07
C HIS A 257 8.16 15.87 4.28
N ASP A 258 6.85 15.77 4.05
CA ASP A 258 5.84 15.49 5.06
C ASP A 258 5.54 13.98 5.18
N VAL A 259 6.14 13.14 4.32
CA VAL A 259 5.95 11.68 4.33
C VAL A 259 6.91 11.05 5.34
N SER A 260 6.33 10.31 6.29
CA SER A 260 7.08 9.38 7.13
C SER A 260 7.38 8.11 6.35
N LEU A 261 8.66 7.90 6.02
CA LEU A 261 9.15 6.73 5.31
C LEU A 261 9.51 5.60 6.28
N TRP A 262 8.96 4.41 6.04
CA TRP A 262 9.22 3.23 6.86
C TRP A 262 9.73 2.07 6.01
N MET A 263 10.90 1.56 6.37
CA MET A 263 11.44 0.35 5.78
C MET A 263 10.86 -0.86 6.50
N MET A 264 10.20 -1.74 5.76
CA MET A 264 9.70 -3.02 6.28
C MET A 264 10.38 -4.18 5.56
N LYS A 265 11.01 -5.08 6.33
CA LYS A 265 11.70 -6.27 5.80
C LYS A 265 11.07 -7.55 6.31
N GLY A 266 11.10 -8.61 5.49
CA GLY A 266 10.64 -9.95 5.87
C GLY A 266 9.11 -10.14 5.83
N LEU A 267 8.38 -9.24 5.16
CA LEU A 267 6.92 -9.32 5.05
C LEU A 267 6.43 -10.20 3.91
N TYR A 268 7.27 -10.42 2.91
CA TYR A 268 6.89 -11.10 1.69
C TYR A 268 8.06 -11.87 1.08
N MET A 269 7.73 -12.80 0.19
CA MET A 269 8.71 -13.46 -0.68
C MET A 269 8.15 -13.61 -2.09
N PHE A 270 9.05 -13.58 -3.07
CA PHE A 270 8.72 -14.04 -4.40
C PHE A 270 8.54 -15.55 -4.39
N CYS A 271 7.42 -16.02 -4.93
CA CYS A 271 7.20 -17.42 -5.17
C CYS A 271 7.33 -17.68 -6.67
N ASN A 272 8.07 -18.71 -7.05
CA ASN A 272 8.04 -19.15 -8.44
C ASN A 272 6.64 -19.71 -8.73
N VAL A 273 5.98 -19.27 -9.81
CA VAL A 273 4.58 -19.63 -10.13
C VAL A 273 4.31 -21.14 -10.07
N PRO A 274 5.21 -22.02 -10.57
CA PRO A 274 5.02 -23.47 -10.43
C PRO A 274 4.95 -23.94 -8.96
N ALA A 275 5.72 -23.33 -8.05
CA ALA A 275 5.70 -23.66 -6.63
C ALA A 275 4.36 -23.28 -5.97
N MET A 276 3.77 -22.14 -6.36
CA MET A 276 2.47 -21.70 -5.85
C MET A 276 1.34 -22.65 -6.25
N ILE A 277 1.37 -23.16 -7.49
CA ILE A 277 0.36 -24.10 -8.01
C ILE A 277 0.39 -25.44 -7.28
N HIS A 278 1.57 -25.87 -6.84
CA HIS A 278 1.78 -27.15 -6.17
C HIS A 278 1.75 -27.07 -4.64
N ASP A 279 1.40 -25.92 -4.06
CA ASP A 279 1.50 -25.66 -2.61
C ASP A 279 2.88 -26.06 -2.04
N ILE A 280 3.92 -26.02 -2.88
CA ILE A 280 5.29 -26.19 -2.41
C ILE A 280 5.56 -24.96 -1.57
N GLU A 281 5.85 -25.18 -0.28
CA GLU A 281 6.15 -24.12 0.67
C GLU A 281 7.19 -23.20 0.05
N CYS A 282 6.79 -21.97 -0.30
CA CYS A 282 7.75 -20.90 -0.50
C CYS A 282 8.53 -20.83 0.81
N GLU A 283 9.84 -21.10 0.76
CA GLU A 283 10.71 -21.34 1.92
C GLU A 283 10.33 -20.47 3.12
N ALA A 284 10.20 -21.03 4.32
CA ALA A 284 9.71 -20.29 5.48
C ALA A 284 10.41 -18.93 5.65
N LEU A 285 9.62 -17.84 5.62
CA LEU A 285 10.11 -16.49 5.95
C LEU A 285 10.78 -16.51 7.34
N PRO A 286 11.90 -15.80 7.54
CA PRO A 286 12.43 -15.54 8.86
C PRO A 286 11.32 -15.00 9.77
N ARG A 287 11.24 -15.51 11.00
CA ARG A 287 10.18 -15.10 11.96
C ARG A 287 10.28 -13.62 12.34
N ASP A 288 11.48 -13.04 12.23
CA ASP A 288 11.76 -11.68 12.65
C ASP A 288 11.45 -10.69 11.52
N THR A 289 10.32 -9.99 11.67
CA THR A 289 9.99 -8.82 10.84
C THR A 289 10.52 -7.57 11.52
N ILE A 290 11.22 -6.72 10.78
CA ILE A 290 11.78 -5.48 11.29
C ILE A 290 11.15 -4.31 10.53
N ALA A 291 10.47 -3.43 11.27
CA ALA A 291 10.06 -2.11 10.80
C ALA A 291 11.08 -1.08 11.32
N VAL A 292 11.68 -0.31 10.40
CA VAL A 292 12.68 0.72 10.72
C VAL A 292 12.22 2.04 10.09
N HIS A 293 12.15 3.10 10.89
CA HIS A 293 11.94 4.45 10.35
C HIS A 293 13.16 4.87 9.53
N VAL A 294 12.95 5.29 8.28
CA VAL A 294 14.01 5.80 7.42
C VAL A 294 14.00 7.31 7.57
N GLY A 295 15.00 7.86 8.27
CA GLY A 295 15.18 9.31 8.35
C GLY A 295 15.48 9.92 6.99
N TRP A 296 15.10 11.18 6.83
CA TRP A 296 15.61 12.06 5.77
C TRP A 296 16.94 12.63 6.29
N ASP A 297 18.07 12.11 5.83
CA ASP A 297 19.37 12.76 6.05
C ASP A 297 19.55 13.93 5.06
#